data_AF-A0A932GSB9-F1
#
_entry.id   AF-A0A932GSB9-F1
#
_cell.length_a   1.000
_cell.length_b   1.000
_cell.length_c   1.000
_cell.angle_alpha   90.00
_cell.angle_beta   90.00
_cell.angle_gamma   90.00
#
_symmetry.space_group_name_H-M   'P 1'
#
loop_
_entity.id
_entity.type
_entity.pdbx_description
1 polymer ?
#
loop_
_entity_poly.entity_id
_entity_poly.type
_entity_poly.pdbx_seq_one_letter_code
_entity_poly.pdbx_strand_id
1 'polypeptide(L)'
;MTERAGLQILFHGAIVLFVGLLCGFPFAAAVTGAWGDETVRAWRLAHVGLAAVGIWLIATGAALPRLALGDRTASVLVWSVVMSAYAFVLALLIAPVAGMRGLEPFGSGLNWIAFASNMVGTLGALLGGALMIIGAHRAVRAGGLM
;
A
#
# COMPACT_ATOMS: atom_id res chain seq x y z
N MET A 1 -22.11 -6.29 5.91
CA MET A 1 -21.25 -5.95 4.75
C MET A 1 -19.77 -5.81 5.16
N THR A 2 -19.48 -5.08 6.23
CA THR A 2 -18.11 -4.74 6.69
C THR A 2 -17.24 -5.95 7.05
N GLU A 3 -17.81 -7.04 7.55
CA GLU A 3 -17.05 -8.24 7.93
C GLU A 3 -16.40 -8.95 6.73
N ARG A 4 -17.19 -9.25 5.68
CA ARG A 4 -16.67 -9.84 4.44
C ARG A 4 -15.66 -8.91 3.75
N ALA A 5 -15.93 -7.60 3.74
CA ALA A 5 -15.01 -6.61 3.19
C ALA A 5 -13.71 -6.53 4.01
N GLY A 6 -13.78 -6.62 5.34
CA GLY A 6 -12.62 -6.65 6.22
C GLY A 6 -11.73 -7.86 5.95
N LEU A 7 -12.32 -9.05 5.79
CA LEU A 7 -11.61 -10.27 5.41
C LEU A 7 -10.96 -10.15 4.02
N GLN A 8 -11.62 -9.51 3.06
CA GLN A 8 -11.04 -9.25 1.73
C GLN A 8 -9.82 -8.33 1.81
N ILE A 9 -9.90 -7.21 2.54
CA ILE A 9 -8.74 -6.32 2.73
C ILE A 9 -7.62 -7.08 3.43
N LEU A 10 -7.93 -7.87 4.47
CA LEU A 10 -6.93 -8.66 5.19
C LEU A 10 -6.22 -9.64 4.25
N PHE A 11 -6.97 -10.35 3.39
CA PHE A 11 -6.41 -11.26 2.39
C PHE A 11 -5.47 -10.53 1.43
N HIS A 12 -5.88 -9.39 0.86
CA HIS A 12 -5.01 -8.58 0.00
C HIS A 12 -3.79 -8.04 0.75
N GLY A 13 -3.95 -7.62 2.00
CA GLY A 13 -2.85 -7.18 2.87
C GLY A 13 -1.84 -8.29 3.12
N ALA A 14 -2.29 -9.52 3.35
CA ALA A 14 -1.42 -10.69 3.49
C ALA A 14 -0.64 -10.98 2.19
N ILE A 15 -1.28 -10.86 1.02
CA ILE A 15 -0.58 -10.99 -0.26
C ILE A 15 0.51 -9.93 -0.40
N VAL A 16 0.18 -8.65 -0.18
CA VAL A 16 1.16 -7.55 -0.35
C VAL A 16 2.29 -7.64 0.66
N LEU A 17 1.97 -8.00 1.91
CA LEU A 17 2.97 -8.29 2.94
C LEU A 17 3.89 -9.42 2.48
N PHE A 18 3.34 -10.52 1.97
CA PHE A 18 4.13 -11.64 1.47
C PHE A 18 5.07 -11.21 0.33
N VAL A 19 4.59 -10.42 -0.62
CA VAL A 19 5.44 -9.85 -1.69
C VAL A 19 6.56 -8.98 -1.11
N GLY A 20 6.28 -8.13 -0.12
CA GLY A 20 7.30 -7.33 0.56
C GLY A 20 8.36 -8.18 1.27
N LEU A 21 7.94 -9.26 1.95
CA LEU A 21 8.85 -10.22 2.56
C LEU A 21 9.73 -10.92 1.52
N LEU A 22 9.15 -11.32 0.37
CA LEU A 22 9.91 -11.89 -0.74
C LEU A 22 10.96 -10.92 -1.32
N CYS A 23 10.70 -9.61 -1.28
CA CYS A 23 11.70 -8.60 -1.68
C CYS A 23 12.92 -8.56 -0.74
N GLY A 24 12.87 -9.20 0.43
CA GLY A 24 14.02 -9.36 1.30
C GLY A 24 15.15 -10.17 0.67
N PHE A 25 14.84 -11.14 -0.19
CA PHE A 25 15.84 -11.94 -0.92
C PHE A 25 16.70 -11.09 -1.87
N PRO A 26 16.12 -10.36 -2.86
CA PRO A 26 16.92 -9.51 -3.75
C PRO A 26 17.56 -8.33 -3.00
N PHE A 27 16.96 -7.83 -1.91
CA PHE A 27 17.60 -6.83 -1.06
C PHE A 27 18.88 -7.38 -0.40
N ALA A 28 18.83 -8.57 0.19
CA ALA A 28 20.01 -9.21 0.76
C ALA A 28 21.09 -9.44 -0.32
N ALA A 29 20.70 -9.94 -1.49
CA ALA A 29 21.61 -10.15 -2.61
C ALA A 29 22.27 -8.84 -3.08
N ALA A 30 21.52 -7.73 -3.14
CA ALA A 30 22.05 -6.43 -3.52
C ALA A 30 23.11 -5.91 -2.53
N VAL A 31 22.88 -6.13 -1.23
CA VAL A 31 23.82 -5.74 -0.17
C VAL A 31 25.10 -6.57 -0.24
N THR A 32 24.97 -7.90 -0.30
CA THR A 32 26.14 -8.79 -0.29
C THR A 32 26.89 -8.80 -1.62
N GLY A 33 26.19 -8.54 -2.72
CA GLY A 33 26.73 -8.54 -4.08
C GLY A 33 27.30 -7.20 -4.55
N ALA A 34 27.27 -6.15 -3.70
CA ALA A 34 27.74 -4.80 -4.03
C ALA A 34 27.12 -4.22 -5.32
N TRP A 35 25.79 -4.35 -5.48
CA TRP A 35 25.06 -3.90 -6.69
C TRP A 35 24.91 -2.37 -6.81
N GLY A 36 25.65 -1.61 -6.01
CA GLY A 36 25.59 -0.16 -5.93
C GLY A 36 24.51 0.36 -4.97
N ASP A 37 24.78 1.52 -4.38
CA ASP A 37 23.95 2.12 -3.32
C ASP A 37 22.51 2.38 -3.76
N GLU A 38 22.31 2.79 -5.02
CA GLU A 38 20.97 3.08 -5.53
C GLU A 38 20.11 1.82 -5.62
N THR A 39 20.68 0.73 -6.14
CA THR A 39 20.01 -0.57 -6.25
C THR A 39 19.68 -1.13 -4.87
N VAL A 40 20.62 -1.02 -3.91
CA VAL A 40 20.40 -1.40 -2.51
C VAL A 40 19.27 -0.59 -1.89
N ARG A 41 19.24 0.73 -2.12
CA ARG A 41 18.18 1.62 -1.64
C ARG A 41 16.82 1.28 -2.25
N ALA A 42 16.77 0.99 -3.55
CA ALA A 42 15.53 0.64 -4.24
C ALA A 42 14.95 -0.69 -3.74
N TRP A 43 15.79 -1.74 -3.60
CA TRP A 43 15.34 -3.02 -3.03
C TRP A 43 14.96 -2.93 -1.56
N ARG A 44 15.66 -2.10 -0.76
CA ARG A 44 15.26 -1.81 0.63
C ARG A 44 13.87 -1.17 0.68
N LEU A 45 13.61 -0.21 -0.20
CA LEU A 45 12.31 0.46 -0.28
C LEU A 45 11.21 -0.52 -0.71
N ALA A 46 11.47 -1.40 -1.67
CA ALA A 46 10.53 -2.45 -2.07
C ALA A 46 10.22 -3.39 -0.89
N HIS A 47 11.24 -3.85 -0.17
CA HIS A 47 11.08 -4.75 0.97
C HIS A 47 10.28 -4.11 2.11
N VAL A 48 10.77 -3.00 2.66
CA VAL A 48 10.15 -2.36 3.84
C VAL A 48 8.85 -1.65 3.47
N GLY A 49 8.80 -1.01 2.29
CA GLY A 49 7.63 -0.29 1.82
C GLY A 49 6.43 -1.21 1.58
N LEU A 50 6.63 -2.33 0.87
CA LEU A 50 5.52 -3.28 0.63
C LEU A 50 5.12 -4.03 1.90
N ALA A 51 6.08 -4.34 2.79
CA ALA A 51 5.73 -4.89 4.10
C ALA A 51 4.84 -3.91 4.89
N ALA A 52 5.19 -2.63 4.92
CA ALA A 52 4.39 -1.60 5.59
C ALA A 52 3.00 -1.45 4.96
N VAL A 53 2.88 -1.44 3.63
CA VAL A 53 1.59 -1.39 2.92
C VAL A 53 0.73 -2.62 3.26
N GLY A 54 1.31 -3.82 3.27
CA GLY A 54 0.60 -5.04 3.64
C GLY A 54 0.08 -5.02 5.08
N ILE A 55 0.92 -4.59 6.03
CA ILE A 55 0.53 -4.40 7.44
C ILE A 55 -0.60 -3.37 7.56
N TRP A 56 -0.50 -2.26 6.84
CA TRP A 56 -1.54 -1.23 6.83
C TRP A 56 -2.88 -1.78 6.32
N LEU A 57 -2.89 -2.59 5.26
CA LEU A 57 -4.12 -3.24 4.79
C LEU A 57 -4.68 -4.20 5.84
N ILE A 58 -3.86 -5.05 6.45
CA ILE A 58 -4.30 -5.98 7.50
C ILE A 58 -4.94 -5.19 8.66
N ALA A 59 -4.29 -4.12 9.12
CA ALA A 59 -4.80 -3.24 10.16
C ALA A 59 -6.13 -2.55 9.74
N THR A 60 -6.21 -2.10 8.50
CA THR A 60 -7.43 -1.49 7.94
C THR A 60 -8.58 -2.49 7.88
N GLY A 61 -8.33 -3.72 7.43
CA GLY A 61 -9.31 -4.80 7.40
C GLY A 61 -9.84 -5.15 8.79
N ALA A 62 -8.95 -5.24 9.78
CA ALA A 62 -9.32 -5.48 11.18
C ALA A 62 -10.09 -4.30 11.81
N ALA A 63 -9.77 -3.06 11.43
CA ALA A 63 -10.41 -1.86 11.95
C ALA A 63 -11.77 -1.57 11.28
N LEU A 64 -12.00 -2.03 10.05
CA LEU A 64 -13.16 -1.67 9.23
C LEU A 64 -14.52 -1.85 9.95
N PRO A 65 -14.80 -2.96 10.67
CA PRO A 65 -16.06 -3.11 11.39
C PRO A 65 -16.27 -2.12 12.55
N ARG A 66 -15.20 -1.48 13.01
CA ARG A 66 -15.22 -0.48 14.11
C ARG A 66 -15.37 0.96 13.60
N LEU A 67 -15.31 1.18 12.28
CA LEU A 67 -15.45 2.50 11.70
C LEU A 67 -16.94 2.85 11.52
N ALA A 68 -17.34 4.05 11.93
CA ALA A 68 -18.69 4.55 11.71
C ALA A 68 -18.82 5.14 10.29
N LEU A 69 -18.90 4.24 9.31
CA LEU A 69 -19.05 4.54 7.88
C LEU A 69 -20.33 3.91 7.33
N GLY A 70 -21.02 4.62 6.43
CA GLY A 70 -22.10 4.03 5.64
C GLY A 70 -21.56 3.12 4.54
N ASP A 71 -22.41 2.25 3.97
CA ASP A 71 -21.99 1.21 3.03
C ASP A 71 -21.22 1.75 1.82
N ARG A 72 -21.69 2.85 1.22
CA ARG A 72 -21.01 3.48 0.07
C ARG A 72 -19.61 3.95 0.44
N THR A 73 -19.47 4.64 1.57
CA THR A 73 -18.18 5.19 2.03
C THR A 73 -17.21 4.08 2.43
N ALA A 74 -17.70 3.02 3.07
CA ALA A 74 -16.91 1.83 3.37
C ALA A 74 -16.40 1.15 2.09
N SER A 75 -17.24 1.03 1.05
CA SER A 75 -16.84 0.50 -0.25
C SER A 75 -15.74 1.35 -0.91
N VAL A 76 -15.88 2.68 -0.88
CA VAL A 76 -14.84 3.60 -1.40
C VAL A 76 -13.53 3.43 -0.63
N LEU A 77 -13.57 3.31 0.69
CA LEU A 77 -12.38 3.03 1.51
C LEU A 77 -11.73 1.72 1.06
N VAL A 78 -12.48 0.62 0.98
CA VAL A 78 -11.98 -0.70 0.56
C VAL A 78 -11.26 -0.62 -0.78
N TRP A 79 -11.91 -0.08 -1.81
CA TRP A 79 -11.33 -0.02 -3.15
C TRP A 79 -10.15 0.95 -3.23
N SER A 80 -10.19 2.07 -2.49
CA SER A 80 -9.07 3.02 -2.46
C SER A 80 -7.79 2.40 -1.90
N VAL A 81 -7.88 1.63 -0.81
CA VAL A 81 -6.70 1.00 -0.18
C VAL A 81 -6.22 -0.21 -0.96
N VAL A 82 -7.11 -1.03 -1.53
CA VAL A 82 -6.72 -2.20 -2.33
C VAL A 82 -6.05 -1.77 -3.64
N MET A 83 -6.64 -0.82 -4.38
CA MET A 83 -6.05 -0.32 -5.62
C MET A 83 -4.72 0.39 -5.35
N SER A 84 -4.65 1.15 -4.26
CA SER A 84 -3.41 1.80 -3.83
C SER A 84 -2.30 0.78 -3.58
N ALA A 85 -2.60 -0.30 -2.84
CA ALA A 85 -1.62 -1.32 -2.49
C ALA A 85 -1.03 -2.01 -3.72
N TYR A 86 -1.87 -2.42 -4.68
CA TYR A 86 -1.38 -3.05 -5.91
C TYR A 86 -0.65 -2.07 -6.83
N ALA A 87 -1.04 -0.79 -6.85
CA ALA A 87 -0.30 0.22 -7.58
C ALA A 87 1.11 0.43 -6.97
N PHE A 88 1.23 0.42 -5.64
CA PHE A 88 2.54 0.43 -4.99
C PHE A 88 3.36 -0.83 -5.24
N VAL A 89 2.75 -2.02 -5.25
CA VAL A 89 3.44 -3.26 -5.66
C VAL A 89 4.07 -3.08 -7.02
N LEU A 90 3.29 -2.59 -8.00
CA LEU A 90 3.79 -2.41 -9.36
C LEU A 90 4.94 -1.38 -9.40
N ALA A 91 4.76 -0.21 -8.78
CA ALA A 91 5.77 0.84 -8.79
C ALA A 91 7.08 0.42 -8.10
N LEU A 92 6.97 -0.19 -6.91
CA LEU A 92 8.12 -0.55 -6.07
C LEU A 92 8.86 -1.78 -6.56
N LEU A 93 8.25 -2.65 -7.37
CA LEU A 93 8.96 -3.74 -8.04
C LEU A 93 9.63 -3.30 -9.34
N ILE A 94 9.01 -2.40 -10.11
CA ILE A 94 9.60 -1.89 -11.36
C ILE A 94 10.87 -1.09 -11.05
N ALA A 95 10.85 -0.24 -10.02
CA ALA A 95 11.96 0.64 -9.69
C ALA A 95 13.33 -0.06 -9.57
N PRO A 96 13.51 -1.04 -8.67
CA PRO A 96 14.79 -1.73 -8.52
C PRO A 96 15.15 -2.62 -9.71
N VAL A 97 14.17 -3.19 -10.42
CA VAL A 97 14.41 -4.08 -11.58
C VAL A 97 14.87 -3.28 -12.80
N ALA A 98 14.30 -2.10 -13.02
CA ALA A 98 14.60 -1.26 -14.17
C ALA A 98 15.68 -0.21 -13.90
N GLY A 99 16.22 -0.11 -12.67
CA GLY A 99 17.24 0.86 -12.31
C GLY A 99 16.75 2.31 -12.34
N MET A 100 15.46 2.53 -12.04
CA MET A 100 14.77 3.83 -12.13
C MET A 100 13.90 4.04 -10.90
N ARG A 101 13.40 5.26 -10.69
CA ARG A 101 12.67 5.61 -9.46
C ARG A 101 11.16 5.73 -9.64
N GLY A 102 10.67 5.99 -10.87
CA GLY A 102 9.25 6.22 -11.11
C GLY A 102 8.71 7.46 -10.39
N LEU A 103 9.53 8.50 -10.25
CA LEU A 103 9.18 9.74 -9.54
C LEU A 103 8.97 10.94 -10.47
N GLU A 104 9.40 10.82 -11.73
CA GLU A 104 9.30 11.88 -12.72
C GLU A 104 8.73 11.30 -14.02
N PRO A 105 7.89 12.05 -14.77
CA PRO A 105 7.23 11.58 -15.98
C PRO A 105 8.12 11.73 -17.24
N PHE A 106 9.36 11.24 -17.20
CA PHE A 106 10.30 11.33 -18.33
C PHE A 106 11.01 9.98 -18.58
N GLY A 107 11.64 9.84 -19.74
CA GLY A 107 12.42 8.64 -20.07
C GLY A 107 11.57 7.44 -20.51
N SER A 108 11.92 6.25 -20.03
CA SER A 108 11.39 4.98 -20.54
C SER A 108 9.90 4.77 -20.25
N GLY A 109 9.23 3.94 -21.07
CA GLY A 109 7.84 3.54 -20.82
C GLY A 109 7.63 2.87 -19.46
N LEU A 110 8.63 2.11 -18.97
CA LEU A 110 8.61 1.53 -17.62
C LEU A 110 8.60 2.62 -16.54
N ASN A 111 9.32 3.72 -16.73
CA ASN A 111 9.33 4.83 -15.80
C ASN A 111 7.97 5.54 -15.74
N TRP A 112 7.31 5.70 -16.88
CA TRP A 112 5.93 6.18 -16.94
C TRP A 112 4.95 5.26 -16.20
N ILE A 113 5.05 3.95 -16.38
CA ILE A 113 4.21 2.98 -15.67
C ILE A 113 4.43 3.07 -14.15
N ALA A 114 5.70 3.09 -13.72
CA ALA A 114 6.04 3.22 -12.29
C ALA A 114 5.54 4.54 -11.71
N PHE A 115 5.69 5.65 -12.44
CA PHE A 115 5.19 6.97 -12.04
C PHE A 115 3.67 7.01 -11.89
N ALA A 116 2.93 6.54 -12.90
CA ALA A 116 1.47 6.48 -12.85
C ALA A 116 1.00 5.58 -11.68
N SER A 117 1.69 4.47 -11.46
CA SER A 117 1.39 3.53 -10.37
C SER A 117 1.66 4.16 -9.00
N ASN A 118 2.77 4.90 -8.83
CA ASN A 118 3.03 5.68 -7.61
C ASN A 118 1.95 6.74 -7.37
N MET A 119 1.47 7.41 -8.43
CA MET A 119 0.44 8.43 -8.33
C MET A 119 -0.91 7.83 -7.91
N VAL A 120 -1.34 6.74 -8.56
CA VAL A 120 -2.56 6.00 -8.18
C VAL A 120 -2.45 5.46 -6.76
N GLY A 121 -1.28 4.88 -6.42
CA GLY A 121 -0.92 4.44 -5.08
C GLY A 121 -1.13 5.53 -4.04
N THR A 122 -0.52 6.68 -4.28
CA THR A 122 -0.54 7.83 -3.35
C THR A 122 -1.95 8.40 -3.19
N LEU A 123 -2.65 8.69 -4.29
CA LEU A 123 -3.99 9.28 -4.24
C LEU A 123 -5.00 8.33 -3.59
N GLY A 124 -4.92 7.02 -3.90
CA GLY A 124 -5.75 6.01 -3.26
C GLY A 124 -5.46 5.88 -1.75
N ALA A 125 -4.19 5.92 -1.35
CA ALA A 125 -3.80 5.88 0.06
C ALA A 125 -4.28 7.10 0.84
N LEU A 126 -4.15 8.30 0.25
CA LEU A 126 -4.64 9.54 0.87
C LEU A 126 -6.16 9.53 1.06
N LEU A 127 -6.90 9.09 0.05
CA LEU A 127 -8.36 8.95 0.15
C LEU A 127 -8.75 7.92 1.22
N GLY A 128 -8.13 6.73 1.20
CA GLY A 128 -8.37 5.68 2.18
C GLY A 128 -8.06 6.13 3.61
N GLY A 129 -6.91 6.79 3.80
CA GLY A 129 -6.51 7.38 5.08
C GLY A 129 -7.50 8.44 5.58
N ALA A 130 -7.94 9.34 4.71
CA ALA A 130 -8.93 10.36 5.06
C ALA A 130 -10.27 9.73 5.50
N LEU A 131 -10.75 8.72 4.77
CA LEU A 131 -11.98 8.01 5.14
C LEU A 131 -11.84 7.22 6.44
N MET A 132 -10.65 6.66 6.71
CA MET A 132 -10.36 5.98 7.97
C MET A 132 -10.38 6.96 9.15
N ILE A 133 -9.78 8.14 9.01
CA ILE A 133 -9.84 9.22 10.01
C ILE A 133 -11.29 9.64 10.28
N ILE A 134 -12.06 9.90 9.22
CA ILE A 134 -13.47 10.31 9.34
C ILE A 134 -14.30 9.23 10.05
N GLY A 135 -14.13 7.97 9.65
CA GLY A 135 -14.85 6.84 10.22
C GLY A 135 -14.52 6.60 11.69
N ALA A 136 -13.23 6.71 12.06
CA ALA A 136 -12.78 6.57 13.43
C ALA A 136 -13.27 7.72 14.31
N HIS A 137 -13.14 8.97 13.85
CA HIS A 137 -13.62 10.14 14.57
C HIS A 137 -15.14 10.10 14.82
N ARG A 138 -15.93 9.66 13.83
CA ARG A 138 -17.38 9.46 14.01
C ARG A 138 -17.70 8.37 15.03
N ALA A 139 -16.95 7.27 15.04
CA ALA A 139 -17.12 6.20 16.02
C ALA A 139 -16.84 6.68 17.44
N VAL A 140 -15.77 7.46 17.65
CA VAL A 140 -15.44 8.07 18.95
C VAL A 140 -16.55 9.01 19.43
N ARG A 141 -17.09 9.87 18.56
CA ARG A 141 -18.18 10.79 18.95
C ARG A 141 -19.48 10.06 19.29
N ALA A 142 -19.77 8.96 18.61
CA ALA A 142 -20.95 8.14 18.91
C ALA A 142 -20.79 7.37 20.23
N GLY A 143 -19.56 6.93 20.56
CA GLY A 143 -19.25 6.24 21.81
C GLY A 143 -19.01 7.16 23.02
N GLY A 144 -18.68 8.44 22.82
CA GLY A 144 -18.42 9.42 23.88
C GLY A 144 -19.65 10.12 24.45
N LEU A 145 -20.86 9.64 24.14
CA LEU A 145 -22.13 10.09 24.71
C LEU A 145 -22.76 9.07 25.67
N MET A 146 -21.98 8.07 26.12
CA MET A 146 -22.36 7.14 27.20
C MET A 146 -21.61 7.47 28.47
#